data_AF-A0A4S2JF49-F1
#
_entry.id   AF-A0A4S2JF49-F1
#
_cell.length_a   1.000
_cell.length_b   1.000
_cell.length_c   1.000
_cell.angle_alpha   90.00
_cell.angle_beta   90.00
_cell.angle_gamma   90.00
#
_symmetry.space_group_name_H-M   'P 1'
#
loop_
_entity.id
_entity.type
_entity.pdbx_description
1 polymer ?
#
loop_
_entity_poly.entity_id
_entity_poly.type
_entity_poly.pdbx_seq_one_letter_code
_entity_poly.pdbx_strand_id
1 'polypeptide(L)'
;MLSKFEQVKKEWGGHNDVIDQWLMMRQQLLIDYCKLAGLPPNQSARNHLPTPEQLTFFCEQLIDYISAGHFKIYDMVMERWHQTGYSPTEEISAHYQKISLTTEPLLNFAEAYVAINDDDNLANFNQHISDLGELLEVRFALEDRLIELISDSLSYPPGA
;
A
#
# COMPACT_ATOMS: atom_id res chain seq x y z
N MET A 1 -3.87 -10.40 -2.94
CA MET A 1 -4.22 -8.96 -2.95
C MET A 1 -5.69 -8.70 -2.61
N LEU A 2 -6.62 -8.59 -3.57
CA LEU A 2 -8.00 -8.10 -3.31
C LEU A 2 -8.82 -8.90 -2.29
N SER A 3 -8.85 -10.24 -2.40
CA SER A 3 -9.61 -11.08 -1.46
C SER A 3 -9.06 -11.01 -0.03
N LYS A 4 -7.74 -10.95 0.13
CA LYS A 4 -7.08 -10.74 1.42
C LYS A 4 -7.39 -9.37 1.99
N PHE A 5 -7.38 -8.32 1.16
CA PHE A 5 -7.75 -6.97 1.56
C PHE A 5 -9.18 -6.90 2.13
N GLU A 6 -10.15 -7.52 1.46
CA GLU A 6 -11.55 -7.55 1.95
C GLU A 6 -11.67 -8.25 3.31
N GLN A 7 -10.85 -9.27 3.57
CA GLN A 7 -10.78 -9.92 4.88
C GLN A 7 -10.24 -8.95 5.95
N VAL A 8 -9.10 -8.32 5.71
CA VAL A 8 -8.48 -7.35 6.64
C VAL A 8 -9.42 -6.17 6.91
N LYS A 9 -10.09 -5.65 5.87
CA LYS A 9 -11.08 -4.58 6.03
C LYS A 9 -12.26 -4.98 6.89
N LYS A 10 -12.72 -6.24 6.80
CA LYS A 10 -13.80 -6.76 7.65
C LYS A 10 -13.35 -6.95 9.09
N GLU A 11 -12.12 -7.36 9.32
CA GLU A 11 -11.57 -7.62 10.65
C GLU A 11 -11.27 -6.32 11.40
N TRP A 12 -10.72 -5.30 10.72
CA TRP A 12 -10.16 -4.11 11.39
C TRP A 12 -10.83 -2.78 11.00
N GLY A 13 -11.64 -2.76 9.95
CA GLY A 13 -12.35 -1.56 9.52
C GLY A 13 -13.40 -1.10 10.54
N GLY A 14 -13.53 0.21 10.73
CA GLY A 14 -14.51 0.88 11.60
C GLY A 14 -14.13 0.97 13.08
N HIS A 15 -12.97 0.47 13.47
CA HIS A 15 -12.52 0.45 14.87
C HIS A 15 -11.53 1.58 15.20
N ASN A 16 -10.89 2.17 14.18
CA ASN A 16 -9.89 3.21 14.36
C ASN A 16 -9.73 4.04 13.08
N ASP A 17 -9.93 5.36 13.20
CA ASP A 17 -9.82 6.31 12.08
C ASP A 17 -8.48 6.22 11.31
N VAL A 18 -7.38 5.90 12.00
CA VAL A 18 -6.05 5.75 11.40
C VAL A 18 -6.00 4.51 10.50
N ILE A 19 -6.48 3.38 11.03
CA ILE A 19 -6.53 2.10 10.29
C ILE A 19 -7.50 2.23 9.11
N ASP A 20 -8.64 2.88 9.32
CA ASP A 20 -9.63 3.12 8.26
C ASP A 20 -9.08 3.96 7.13
N GLN A 21 -8.37 5.05 7.44
CA GLN A 21 -7.72 5.87 6.42
C GLN A 21 -6.67 5.06 5.66
N TRP A 22 -5.89 4.22 6.35
CA TRP A 22 -4.89 3.36 5.71
C TRP A 22 -5.53 2.37 4.74
N LEU A 23 -6.56 1.64 5.19
CA LEU A 23 -7.28 0.67 4.37
C LEU A 23 -7.97 1.33 3.17
N MET A 24 -8.49 2.56 3.34
CA MET A 24 -9.08 3.32 2.24
C MET A 24 -8.05 3.66 1.16
N MET A 25 -6.87 4.17 1.55
CA MET A 25 -5.81 4.50 0.59
C MET A 25 -5.32 3.23 -0.15
N ARG A 26 -5.19 2.11 0.58
CA ARG A 26 -4.82 0.82 -0.01
C ARG A 26 -5.87 0.32 -1.01
N GLN A 27 -7.16 0.46 -0.68
CA GLN A 27 -8.25 0.07 -1.58
C GLN A 27 -8.15 0.81 -2.92
N GLN A 28 -7.92 2.12 -2.86
CA GLN A 28 -7.80 2.94 -4.06
C GLN A 28 -6.59 2.49 -4.90
N LEU A 29 -5.42 2.30 -4.27
CA LEU A 29 -4.22 1.82 -4.95
C LEU A 29 -4.44 0.45 -5.63
N LEU A 30 -5.12 -0.48 -4.96
CA LEU A 30 -5.43 -1.81 -5.52
C LEU A 30 -6.36 -1.72 -6.73
N ILE A 31 -7.37 -0.84 -6.68
CA ILE A 31 -8.29 -0.61 -7.80
C ILE A 31 -7.51 -0.09 -9.00
N ASP A 32 -6.64 0.90 -8.80
CA ASP A 32 -5.88 1.51 -9.87
C ASP A 32 -4.82 0.56 -10.44
N TYR A 33 -4.17 -0.23 -9.60
CA TYR A 33 -3.30 -1.34 -10.03
C TYR A 33 -4.05 -2.33 -10.93
N CYS A 34 -5.27 -2.76 -10.54
CA CYS A 34 -6.03 -3.73 -11.33
C CYS A 34 -6.46 -3.17 -12.69
N LYS A 35 -6.78 -1.87 -12.77
CA LYS A 35 -7.05 -1.20 -14.05
C LYS A 35 -5.80 -1.22 -14.93
N LEU A 36 -4.65 -0.87 -14.36
CA LEU A 36 -3.38 -0.75 -15.07
C LEU A 36 -2.84 -2.10 -15.55
N ALA A 37 -2.99 -3.16 -14.74
CA ALA A 37 -2.58 -4.53 -15.06
C ALA A 37 -3.51 -5.24 -16.06
N GLY A 38 -4.50 -4.55 -16.64
CA GLY A 38 -5.41 -5.16 -17.61
C GLY A 38 -6.31 -6.24 -17.02
N LEU A 39 -6.61 -6.15 -15.71
CA LEU A 39 -7.52 -7.07 -15.00
C LEU A 39 -9.02 -6.68 -14.98
N PRO A 40 -9.57 -5.67 -15.73
CA PRO A 40 -10.99 -5.40 -15.65
C PRO A 40 -11.83 -6.55 -16.26
N PRO A 41 -13.10 -6.71 -15.82
CA PRO A 41 -13.95 -7.82 -16.22
C PRO A 41 -14.35 -7.81 -17.70
N ASN A 42 -14.24 -6.67 -18.39
CA ASN A 42 -14.52 -6.57 -19.82
C ASN A 42 -13.29 -6.97 -20.65
N GLN A 43 -13.41 -8.11 -21.33
CA GLN A 43 -12.37 -8.77 -22.13
C GLN A 43 -11.79 -7.91 -23.27
N SER A 44 -12.43 -6.80 -23.63
CA SER A 44 -12.02 -5.90 -24.71
C SER A 44 -10.73 -5.11 -24.43
N ALA A 45 -10.30 -5.02 -23.17
CA ALA A 45 -9.12 -4.23 -22.76
C ALA A 45 -7.85 -5.06 -22.53
N ARG A 46 -7.92 -6.40 -22.64
CA ARG A 46 -6.86 -7.32 -22.15
C ARG A 46 -5.50 -7.22 -22.89
N ASN A 47 -5.40 -6.39 -23.93
CA ASN A 47 -4.22 -6.26 -24.79
C ASN A 47 -3.78 -4.81 -25.08
N HIS A 48 -4.35 -3.79 -24.43
CA HIS A 48 -3.92 -2.41 -24.62
C HIS A 48 -2.99 -1.98 -23.48
N LEU A 49 -1.81 -1.47 -23.85
CA LEU A 49 -0.93 -0.77 -22.91
C LEU A 49 -1.68 0.44 -22.34
N PRO A 50 -1.49 0.77 -21.05
CA PRO A 50 -2.07 1.96 -20.47
C PRO A 50 -1.51 3.23 -21.11
N THR A 51 -2.30 4.31 -21.11
CA THR A 51 -1.84 5.60 -21.61
C THR A 51 -0.81 6.21 -20.66
N PRO A 52 0.05 7.12 -21.12
CA PRO A 52 0.95 7.88 -20.26
C PRO A 52 0.23 8.53 -19.07
N GLU A 53 -0.93 9.15 -19.31
CA GLU A 53 -1.74 9.76 -18.24
C GLU A 53 -2.18 8.76 -17.16
N GLN A 54 -2.57 7.53 -17.57
CA GLN A 54 -2.95 6.48 -16.62
C GLN A 54 -1.74 6.00 -15.80
N LEU A 55 -0.56 5.94 -16.43
CA LEU A 55 0.68 5.56 -15.75
C LEU A 55 1.13 6.65 -14.78
N THR A 56 1.18 7.90 -15.20
CA THR A 56 1.48 9.04 -14.32
C THR A 56 0.55 9.07 -13.13
N PHE A 57 -0.77 9.00 -13.34
CA PHE A 57 -1.75 8.96 -12.27
C PHE A 57 -1.49 7.82 -11.27
N PHE A 58 -1.27 6.60 -11.78
CA PHE A 58 -1.00 5.46 -10.89
C PHE A 58 0.31 5.65 -10.09
N CYS A 59 1.35 6.20 -10.71
CA CYS A 59 2.63 6.48 -10.06
C CYS A 59 2.48 7.52 -8.95
N GLU A 60 1.72 8.60 -9.19
CA GLU A 60 1.39 9.60 -8.17
C GLU A 60 0.64 8.96 -7.00
N GLN A 61 -0.38 8.14 -7.27
CA GLN A 61 -1.13 7.43 -6.24
C GLN A 61 -0.26 6.46 -5.43
N LEU A 62 0.71 5.80 -6.07
CA LEU A 62 1.67 4.92 -5.40
C LEU A 62 2.60 5.72 -4.47
N ILE A 63 3.13 6.85 -4.95
CA ILE A 63 3.98 7.75 -4.16
C ILE A 63 3.20 8.30 -2.96
N ASP A 64 1.97 8.74 -3.18
CA ASP A 64 1.09 9.24 -2.11
C ASP A 64 0.81 8.17 -1.06
N TYR A 65 0.55 6.92 -1.48
CA TYR A 65 0.31 5.80 -0.57
C TYR A 65 1.54 5.50 0.30
N ILE A 66 2.73 5.44 -0.30
CA ILE A 66 4.00 5.22 0.39
C ILE A 66 4.27 6.36 1.38
N SER A 67 4.09 7.60 0.93
CA SER A 67 4.32 8.82 1.72
C SER A 67 3.36 8.90 2.91
N ALA A 68 2.08 8.59 2.70
CA ALA A 68 1.09 8.56 3.77
C ALA A 68 1.42 7.48 4.82
N GLY A 69 1.96 6.33 4.41
CA GLY A 69 2.43 5.29 5.32
C GLY A 69 3.57 5.77 6.22
N HIS A 70 4.60 6.38 5.64
CA HIS A 70 5.78 6.83 6.40
C HIS A 70 5.54 8.07 7.27
N PHE A 71 4.79 9.06 6.78
CA PHE A 71 4.71 10.38 7.42
C PHE A 71 3.38 10.67 8.12
N LYS A 72 2.31 9.94 7.82
CA LYS A 72 0.99 10.23 8.39
C LYS A 72 0.51 9.12 9.31
N ILE A 73 0.42 7.91 8.79
CA ILE A 73 -0.09 6.76 9.54
C ILE A 73 0.84 6.44 10.71
N TYR A 74 2.16 6.40 10.49
CA TYR A 74 3.12 6.14 11.56
C TYR A 74 3.04 7.17 12.69
N ASP A 75 3.03 8.46 12.37
CA ASP A 75 2.94 9.54 13.36
C ASP A 75 1.64 9.45 14.18
N MET A 76 0.51 9.16 13.51
CA MET A 76 -0.77 8.99 14.19
C MET A 76 -0.78 7.78 15.15
N VAL A 77 -0.09 6.69 14.80
CA VAL A 77 0.05 5.50 15.66
C VAL A 77 0.94 5.79 16.85
N MET A 78 2.10 6.44 16.64
CA MET A 78 3.00 6.83 17.73
C MET A 78 2.31 7.76 18.73
N GLU A 79 1.55 8.74 18.23
CA GLU A 79 0.80 9.68 19.07
C GLU A 79 -0.25 8.94 19.94
N ARG A 80 -0.99 7.99 19.34
CA ARG A 80 -1.96 7.16 20.09
C ARG A 80 -1.27 6.34 21.18
N TRP A 81 -0.11 5.75 20.89
CA TRP A 81 0.66 5.00 21.89
C TRP A 81 1.19 5.87 23.01
N HIS A 82 1.69 7.06 22.69
CA HIS A 82 2.12 8.01 23.69
C HIS A 82 0.98 8.39 24.65
N GLN A 83 -0.24 8.57 24.14
CA GLN A 83 -1.42 8.87 24.94
C GLN A 83 -1.85 7.72 25.87
N THR A 84 -1.60 6.47 25.50
CA THR A 84 -1.94 5.29 26.32
C THR A 84 -0.78 4.80 27.19
N GLY A 85 0.40 5.43 27.10
CA GLY A 85 1.63 4.95 27.75
C GLY A 85 2.23 3.70 27.10
N TYR A 86 1.75 3.32 25.91
CA TYR A 86 2.31 2.23 25.12
C TYR A 86 3.61 2.65 24.45
N SER A 87 4.53 1.72 24.25
CA SER A 87 5.74 1.90 23.44
C SER A 87 5.86 0.79 22.41
N PRO A 88 6.35 1.06 21.19
CA PRO A 88 6.50 0.04 20.15
C PRO A 88 7.31 -1.14 20.68
N THR A 89 6.82 -2.36 20.46
CA THR A 89 7.61 -3.57 20.74
C THR A 89 8.66 -3.78 19.66
N GLU A 90 9.66 -4.61 19.95
CA GLU A 90 10.68 -5.00 18.96
C GLU A 90 10.06 -5.63 17.71
N GLU A 91 8.97 -6.40 17.86
CA GLU A 91 8.24 -7.00 16.74
C GLU A 91 7.64 -5.94 15.81
N ILE A 92 7.01 -4.91 16.37
CA ILE A 92 6.43 -3.78 15.63
C ILE A 92 7.54 -3.03 14.89
N SER A 93 8.64 -2.70 15.59
CA SER A 93 9.78 -2.02 14.97
C SER A 93 10.40 -2.84 13.84
N ALA A 94 10.53 -4.15 14.00
CA ALA A 94 11.06 -5.03 12.96
C ALA A 94 10.14 -5.11 11.72
N HIS A 95 8.82 -5.13 11.91
CA HIS A 95 7.86 -5.10 10.80
C HIS A 95 7.93 -3.77 10.03
N TYR A 96 8.03 -2.66 10.76
CA TYR A 96 8.21 -1.35 10.14
C TYR A 96 9.48 -1.30 9.28
N GLN A 97 10.62 -1.78 9.78
CA GLN A 97 11.86 -1.84 9.01
C GLN A 97 11.71 -2.65 7.73
N LYS A 98 11.02 -3.80 7.78
CA LYS A 98 10.74 -4.62 6.59
C LYS A 98 9.86 -3.88 5.58
N ILE A 99 8.86 -3.12 6.03
CA ILE A 99 8.04 -2.29 5.14
C ILE A 99 8.91 -1.23 4.47
N SER A 100 9.79 -0.55 5.20
CA SER A 100 10.69 0.46 4.64
C SER A 100 11.60 -0.09 3.55
N LEU A 101 12.01 -1.36 3.61
CA LEU A 101 12.81 -2.00 2.55
C LEU A 101 12.05 -2.16 1.22
N THR A 102 10.71 -2.13 1.25
CA THR A 102 9.90 -2.17 0.01
C THR A 102 9.77 -0.81 -0.66
N THR A 103 10.09 0.28 0.05
CA THR A 103 9.84 1.65 -0.41
C THR A 103 10.68 2.04 -1.62
N GLU A 104 11.99 1.82 -1.56
CA GLU A 104 12.90 2.20 -2.65
C GLU A 104 12.55 1.50 -3.97
N PRO A 105 12.35 0.17 -4.03
CA PRO A 105 11.96 -0.48 -5.28
C PRO A 105 10.60 -0.04 -5.83
N LEU A 106 9.63 0.30 -4.96
CA LEU A 106 8.35 0.86 -5.39
C LEU A 106 8.49 2.27 -5.98
N LEU A 107 9.33 3.10 -5.37
CA LEU A 107 9.64 4.44 -5.90
C LEU A 107 10.37 4.36 -7.23
N ASN A 108 11.31 3.42 -7.39
CA ASN A 108 11.99 3.20 -8.66
C ASN A 108 11.02 2.86 -9.81
N PHE A 109 9.97 2.08 -9.52
CA PHE A 109 8.90 1.86 -10.50
C PHE A 109 8.17 3.17 -10.82
N ALA A 110 7.75 3.93 -9.80
CA ALA A 110 7.01 5.18 -10.00
C ALA A 110 7.82 6.19 -10.84
N GLU A 111 9.11 6.37 -10.53
CA GLU A 111 10.01 7.26 -11.26
C GLU A 111 10.17 6.86 -12.74
N ALA A 112 10.21 5.56 -13.03
CA ALA A 112 10.36 5.06 -14.40
C ALA A 112 9.14 5.35 -15.29
N TYR A 113 7.96 5.58 -14.69
CA TYR A 113 6.69 5.68 -15.42
C TYR A 113 5.92 6.99 -15.19
N VAL A 114 6.37 7.87 -14.28
CA VAL A 114 5.65 9.12 -13.96
C VAL A 114 5.72 10.18 -15.07
N ALA A 115 6.79 10.19 -15.85
CA ALA A 115 7.09 11.24 -16.84
C ALA A 115 7.30 10.69 -18.26
N ILE A 116 6.66 9.57 -18.58
CA ILE A 116 6.68 8.98 -19.92
C ILE A 116 5.72 9.71 -20.86
N ASN A 117 5.99 9.62 -22.15
CA ASN A 117 5.20 10.22 -23.22
C ASN A 117 4.70 9.12 -24.19
N ASP A 118 3.82 9.48 -25.14
CA ASP A 118 3.25 8.53 -26.11
C ASP A 118 4.30 7.85 -27.02
N ASP A 119 5.47 8.47 -27.19
CA ASP A 119 6.58 7.95 -28.00
C ASP A 119 7.48 6.96 -27.23
N ASP A 120 7.30 6.82 -25.91
CA ASP A 120 8.13 5.95 -25.08
C ASP A 120 7.79 4.47 -25.24
N ASN A 121 8.83 3.64 -25.29
CA ASN A 121 8.67 2.21 -25.48
C ASN A 121 8.30 1.49 -24.16
N LEU A 122 7.10 0.92 -24.12
CA LEU A 122 6.58 0.16 -22.99
C LEU A 122 6.77 -1.36 -23.12
N ALA A 123 7.74 -1.84 -23.92
CA ALA A 123 7.96 -3.27 -24.17
C ALA A 123 8.11 -4.12 -22.88
N ASN A 124 8.74 -3.56 -21.83
CA ASN A 124 8.96 -4.24 -20.56
C ASN A 124 7.85 -3.98 -19.52
N PHE A 125 6.83 -3.19 -19.86
CA PHE A 125 5.80 -2.76 -18.92
C PHE A 125 5.07 -3.95 -18.28
N ASN A 126 4.70 -4.97 -19.07
CA ASN A 126 4.01 -6.15 -18.55
C ASN A 126 4.83 -6.92 -17.50
N GLN A 127 6.16 -6.94 -17.64
CA GLN A 127 7.02 -7.55 -16.63
C GLN A 127 7.10 -6.65 -15.40
N HIS A 128 7.37 -5.36 -15.57
CA HIS A 128 7.51 -4.41 -14.46
C HIS A 128 6.21 -4.29 -13.64
N ILE A 129 5.03 -4.30 -14.26
CA ILE A 129 3.75 -4.26 -13.54
C ILE A 129 3.48 -5.56 -12.79
N SER A 130 3.94 -6.70 -13.31
CA SER A 130 3.87 -7.99 -12.59
C SER A 130 4.78 -7.98 -11.36
N ASP A 131 6.04 -7.55 -11.53
CA ASP A 131 7.02 -7.45 -10.45
C ASP A 131 6.54 -6.47 -9.37
N LEU A 132 5.93 -5.35 -9.78
CA LEU A 132 5.28 -4.40 -8.88
C LEU A 132 4.17 -5.08 -8.07
N GLY A 133 3.32 -5.88 -8.71
CA GLY A 133 2.23 -6.59 -8.05
C GLY A 133 2.72 -7.57 -6.98
N GLU A 134 3.80 -8.29 -7.25
CA GLU A 134 4.44 -9.20 -6.28
C GLU A 134 5.00 -8.42 -5.09
N LEU A 135 5.68 -7.30 -5.35
CA LEU A 135 6.23 -6.45 -4.30
C LEU A 135 5.12 -5.80 -3.46
N LEU A 136 4.03 -5.36 -4.07
CA LEU A 136 2.86 -4.83 -3.37
C LEU A 136 2.22 -5.89 -2.47
N GLU A 137 2.10 -7.14 -2.93
CA GLU A 137 1.59 -8.24 -2.08
C GLU A 137 2.49 -8.48 -0.86
N VAL A 138 3.82 -8.44 -1.03
CA VAL A 138 4.76 -8.54 0.10
C VAL A 138 4.58 -7.38 1.07
N ARG A 139 4.50 -6.15 0.55
CA ARG A 139 4.28 -4.95 1.37
C ARG A 139 2.96 -5.05 2.14
N PHE A 140 1.87 -5.38 1.48
CA PHE A 140 0.55 -5.51 2.11
C PHE A 140 0.54 -6.57 3.21
N ALA A 141 1.20 -7.71 3.02
CA ALA A 141 1.28 -8.73 4.06
C ALA A 141 2.03 -8.25 5.32
N LEU A 142 3.09 -7.47 5.15
CA LEU A 142 3.80 -6.85 6.28
C LEU A 142 2.95 -5.79 6.98
N GLU A 143 2.23 -4.98 6.20
CA GLU A 143 1.33 -3.97 6.73
C GLU A 143 0.12 -4.58 7.44
N ASP A 144 -0.43 -5.69 6.96
CA ASP A 144 -1.53 -6.42 7.59
C ASP A 144 -1.14 -6.88 8.99
N ARG A 145 0.06 -7.45 9.13
CA ARG A 145 0.60 -7.85 10.44
C ARG A 145 0.87 -6.63 11.34
N LEU A 146 1.31 -5.51 10.76
CA LEU A 146 1.48 -4.28 11.52
C LEU A 146 0.14 -3.72 12.01
N ILE A 147 -0.91 -3.76 11.18
CA ILE A 147 -2.28 -3.35 11.55
C ILE A 147 -2.81 -4.21 12.71
N GLU A 148 -2.63 -5.53 12.64
CA GLU A 148 -3.00 -6.46 13.72
C GLU A 148 -2.31 -6.09 15.03
N LEU A 149 -0.98 -5.94 15.03
CA LEU A 149 -0.20 -5.56 16.21
C LEU A 149 -0.62 -4.21 16.78
N ILE A 150 -0.90 -3.23 15.92
CA ILE A 150 -1.41 -1.92 16.32
C ILE A 150 -2.80 -2.08 16.96
N SER A 151 -3.71 -2.83 16.34
CA SER A 151 -5.06 -2.98 16.89
C SER A 151 -5.06 -3.71 18.23
N ASP A 152 -4.23 -4.72 18.40
CA ASP A 152 -4.06 -5.43 19.67
C ASP A 152 -3.53 -4.50 20.76
N SER A 153 -2.51 -3.71 20.45
CA SER A 153 -1.91 -2.75 21.39
C SER A 153 -2.87 -1.65 21.84
N LEU A 154 -3.83 -1.27 21.00
CA LEU A 154 -4.85 -0.27 21.31
C LEU A 154 -6.04 -0.87 22.05
N SER A 155 -6.29 -2.16 21.90
CA SER A 155 -7.37 -2.88 22.60
C SER A 155 -6.97 -3.29 24.02
N TYR A 156 -5.68 -3.56 24.25
CA TYR A 156 -5.13 -3.99 25.54
C TYR A 156 -3.83 -3.23 25.85
N PRO A 157 -3.89 -2.02 26.43
CA PRO A 157 -2.68 -1.30 26.83
C PRO A 157 -1.95 -2.07 27.95
N PRO A 158 -0.61 -2.20 27.88
CA PRO A 158 0.17 -2.89 28.90
C PRO A 158 0.07 -2.11 30.20
N GLY A 159 -0.53 -2.74 31.21
CA GLY A 159 -0.83 -2.13 32.51
C GLY A 159 -2.30 -2.14 32.92
N ALA A 160 -3.20 -2.68 32.10
CA ALA A 160 -4.57 -3.05 32.50
C ALA A 160 -4.63 -4.39 33.27
#